data_AF-A0A7W1YBT4-F1
#
_entry.id   AF-A0A7W1YBT4-F1
#
_cell.length_a   1.000
_cell.length_b   1.000
_cell.length_c   1.000
_cell.angle_alpha   90.00
_cell.angle_beta   90.00
_cell.angle_gamma   90.00
#
_symmetry.space_group_name_H-M   'P 1'
#
loop_
_entity.id
_entity.type
_entity.pdbx_description
1 polymer ?
#
loop_
_entity_poly.entity_id
_entity_poly.type
_entity_poly.pdbx_seq_one_letter_code
_entity_poly.pdbx_strand_id
1 'polypeptide(L)'
;MRSLAIAMSLYVAVLAFSLHLLKNNPPSPWKYLIAIAPVLPVLWVPVAVVRFLREVDELQRKIQIEAIAFGFTFSAVLTLGYGFLQNVGLPQLNWTLVWPLMAISWIIGLGISSRRYR
;
A
#
# COMPACT_ATOMS: atom_id res chain seq x y z
N MET A 1 -11.21 4.10 12.43
CA MET A 1 -11.21 5.01 11.25
C MET A 1 -10.45 6.32 11.47
N ARG A 2 -10.67 7.06 12.57
CA ARG A 2 -9.95 8.33 12.84
C ARG A 2 -8.42 8.21 12.85
N SER A 3 -7.88 7.12 13.40
CA SER A 3 -6.43 6.85 13.43
C SER A 3 -5.80 6.66 12.04
N LEU A 4 -6.51 5.99 11.12
CA LEU A 4 -6.07 5.79 9.74
C LEU A 4 -6.10 7.11 8.96
N ALA A 5 -7.16 7.90 9.12
CA ALA A 5 -7.23 9.21 8.48
C ALA A 5 -6.08 10.12 8.92
N ILE A 6 -5.78 10.17 10.23
CA ILE A 6 -4.65 10.93 10.78
C ILE A 6 -3.31 10.42 10.24
N ALA A 7 -3.10 9.11 10.20
CA ALA A 7 -1.88 8.51 9.65
C ALA A 7 -1.69 8.83 8.16
N MET A 8 -2.78 8.80 7.37
CA MET A 8 -2.75 9.15 5.95
C MET A 8 -2.51 10.64 5.73
N SER A 9 -3.11 11.52 6.54
CA SER A 9 -2.84 12.96 6.51
C SER A 9 -1.38 13.27 6.87
N LEU A 10 -0.83 12.60 7.89
CA LEU A 10 0.58 12.69 8.26
C LEU A 10 1.48 12.18 7.13
N TYR A 11 1.15 11.05 6.51
CA TYR A 11 1.87 10.52 5.36
C TYR A 11 1.94 11.55 4.22
N VAL A 12 0.80 12.12 3.82
CA VAL A 12 0.76 13.13 2.74
C VAL A 12 1.57 14.37 3.11
N ALA A 13 1.48 14.85 4.34
CA ALA A 13 2.23 16.01 4.82
C ALA A 13 3.76 15.75 4.81
N VAL A 14 4.20 14.60 5.35
CA VAL A 14 5.62 14.21 5.39
C VAL A 14 6.15 13.97 3.98
N LEU A 15 5.36 13.36 3.09
CA LEU A 15 5.73 13.15 1.70
C LEU A 15 5.90 14.49 0.96
N ALA A 16 4.93 15.40 1.08
CA ALA A 16 5.01 16.72 0.46
C ALA A 16 6.23 17.52 0.96
N PHE A 17 6.48 17.48 2.28
CA PHE A 17 7.64 18.13 2.90
C PHE A 17 8.97 17.52 2.43
N SER A 18 9.06 16.19 2.36
CA SER A 18 10.22 15.44 1.87
C SER A 18 10.54 15.79 0.42
N LEU A 19 9.53 15.78 -0.47
CA LEU A 19 9.68 16.15 -1.87
C LEU A 19 10.12 17.61 -2.05
N HIS A 20 9.60 18.52 -1.23
CA HIS A 20 9.99 19.93 -1.24
C HIS A 20 11.47 20.12 -0.83
N LEU A 21 11.90 19.46 0.24
CA LEU A 21 13.29 19.49 0.72
C LEU A 21 14.28 18.89 -0.28
N LEU A 22 13.92 17.76 -0.90
CA LEU A 22 14.75 17.10 -1.91
C LEU A 22 14.90 17.95 -3.18
N LYS A 23 13.86 18.70 -3.56
CA LYS A 23 13.89 19.60 -4.73
C LYS A 23 14.78 20.83 -4.52
N ASN A 24 14.98 21.25 -3.26
CA ASN A 24 15.78 22.41 -2.89
C ASN A 24 17.26 22.09 -2.58
N ASN A 25 17.70 20.86 -2.88
CA ASN A 25 19.10 20.45 -3.03
C ASN A 25 20.08 20.75 -1.86
N PRO A 26 20.05 20.02 -0.73
CA PRO A 26 21.22 19.90 0.13
C PRO A 26 22.10 18.72 -0.35
N PRO A 27 23.36 18.94 -0.77
CA PRO A 27 24.35 17.87 -0.95
C PRO A 27 24.75 17.35 0.43
N SER A 28 23.92 16.51 1.04
CA SER A 28 24.13 16.03 2.39
C SER A 28 23.68 14.58 2.54
N PRO A 29 24.38 13.75 3.35
CA PRO A 29 23.99 12.37 3.64
C PRO A 29 22.53 12.22 4.15
N TRP A 30 21.97 13.29 4.72
CA TRP A 30 20.58 13.39 5.19
C TRP A 30 19.52 13.16 4.11
N LYS A 31 19.85 13.27 2.81
CA LYS A 31 18.88 13.05 1.72
C LYS A 31 18.22 11.66 1.75
N TYR A 32 18.95 10.63 2.19
CA TYR A 32 18.41 9.28 2.31
C TYR A 32 17.41 9.15 3.46
N LEU A 33 17.67 9.82 4.58
CA LEU A 33 16.75 9.87 5.73
C LEU A 33 15.48 10.63 5.39
N ILE A 34 15.59 11.73 4.64
CA ILE A 34 14.44 12.51 4.17
C ILE A 34 13.60 11.69 3.18
N ALA A 35 14.24 10.94 2.28
CA ALA A 35 13.56 10.09 1.31
C ALA A 35 12.79 8.92 1.97
N ILE A 36 13.29 8.37 3.09
CA ILE A 36 12.63 7.26 3.80
C ILE A 36 11.65 7.73 4.88
N ALA A 37 11.69 9.01 5.28
CA ALA A 37 10.79 9.57 6.29
C ALA A 37 9.28 9.30 6.03
N PRO A 38 8.77 9.32 4.78
CA PRO A 38 7.38 8.97 4.49
C PRO A 38 7.01 7.51 4.79
N VAL A 39 7.99 6.62 4.98
CA VAL A 39 7.74 5.21 5.35
C VAL A 39 7.34 5.10 6.83
N LEU A 40 7.81 6.00 7.70
CA LEU A 40 7.55 5.92 9.15
C LEU A 40 6.04 5.89 9.48
N PRO A 41 5.17 6.76 8.92
CA PRO A 41 3.72 6.65 9.12
C PRO A 41 3.13 5.33 8.60
N VAL A 42 3.68 4.80 7.50
CA VAL A 42 3.19 3.59 6.83
C VAL A 42 3.46 2.33 7.68
N LEU A 43 4.47 2.36 8.56
CA LEU A 43 4.73 1.28 9.52
C LEU A 43 3.54 1.03 10.47
N TRP A 44 2.62 2.00 10.61
CA TRP A 44 1.42 1.84 11.41
C TRP A 44 0.30 1.06 10.71
N VAL A 45 0.38 0.89 9.39
CA VAL A 45 -0.67 0.24 8.58
C VAL A 45 -0.94 -1.20 9.04
N PRO A 46 0.05 -2.08 9.25
CA PRO A 46 -0.21 -3.45 9.70
C PRO A 46 -0.96 -3.48 11.04
N VAL A 47 -0.57 -2.61 11.97
CA VAL A 47 -1.23 -2.48 13.29
C VAL A 47 -2.68 -2.02 13.12
N ALA A 48 -2.91 -1.02 12.26
CA ALA A 48 -4.25 -0.52 11.96
C ALA A 48 -5.14 -1.58 11.30
N VAL A 49 -4.61 -2.36 10.36
CA VAL A 49 -5.33 -3.45 9.69
C VAL A 49 -5.69 -4.55 10.68
N VAL A 50 -4.76 -4.99 11.53
CA VAL A 50 -5.04 -6.02 12.54
C VAL A 50 -6.09 -5.54 13.55
N ARG A 51 -6.03 -4.28 13.97
CA ARG A 51 -7.07 -3.69 14.85
C ARG A 51 -8.43 -3.66 14.15
N PHE A 52 -8.48 -3.17 12.91
CA PHE A 52 -9.70 -3.15 12.11
C PHE A 52 -10.33 -4.55 11.97
N LEU A 53 -9.54 -5.57 11.64
CA LEU A 53 -10.01 -6.95 11.52
C LEU A 53 -10.53 -7.55 12.84
N ARG A 54 -10.10 -7.03 13.99
CA ARG A 54 -10.60 -7.45 15.32
C ARG A 54 -11.85 -6.69 15.76
N GLU A 55 -12.09 -5.51 15.21
CA GLU A 55 -13.22 -4.64 15.55
C GLU A 55 -14.48 -4.94 14.74
N VAL A 56 -14.33 -5.51 13.55
CA VAL A 56 -15.47 -5.89 12.69
C VAL A 56 -16.09 -7.22 13.10
N ASP A 57 -17.36 -7.43 12.73
CA ASP A 57 -18.06 -8.70 12.93
C ASP A 57 -17.38 -9.86 12.17
N GLU A 58 -17.73 -11.10 12.53
CA GLU A 58 -17.08 -12.31 11.98
C GLU A 58 -17.26 -12.45 10.47
N LEU A 59 -18.43 -12.08 9.94
CA LEU A 59 -18.73 -12.18 8.51
C LEU A 59 -17.88 -11.19 7.72
N GLN A 60 -17.87 -9.94 8.15
CA GLN A 60 -17.08 -8.88 7.55
C GLN A 60 -15.58 -9.18 7.68
N ARG A 61 -15.12 -9.70 8.82
CA ARG A 61 -13.74 -10.16 9.01
C ARG A 61 -13.37 -11.23 7.97
N LYS A 62 -14.24 -12.21 7.75
CA LYS A 62 -14.02 -13.28 6.76
C LYS A 62 -13.92 -12.73 5.34
N ILE A 63 -14.85 -11.87 4.95
CA ILE A 63 -14.85 -11.18 3.64
C ILE A 63 -13.55 -10.38 3.45
N GLN A 64 -13.12 -9.65 4.48
CA GLN A 64 -11.89 -8.86 4.43
C GLN A 64 -10.65 -9.73 4.26
N ILE A 65 -10.55 -10.83 5.01
CA ILE A 65 -9.41 -11.76 4.91
C ILE A 65 -9.38 -12.43 3.53
N GLU A 66 -10.50 -12.90 3.01
CA GLU A 66 -10.59 -13.48 1.65
C GLU A 66 -10.17 -12.46 0.59
N ALA A 67 -10.64 -11.22 0.71
CA ALA A 67 -10.27 -10.14 -0.19
C ALA A 67 -8.79 -9.77 -0.11
N ILE A 68 -8.20 -9.73 1.08
CA ILE A 68 -6.77 -9.44 1.28
C ILE A 68 -5.92 -10.56 0.67
N ALA A 69 -6.32 -11.83 0.88
CA ALA A 69 -5.64 -12.98 0.31
C ALA A 69 -5.69 -12.97 -1.23
N PHE A 70 -6.84 -12.64 -1.81
CA PHE A 70 -6.98 -12.44 -3.25
C PHE A 70 -6.13 -11.27 -3.74
N GLY A 71 -6.21 -10.11 -3.08
CA GLY A 71 -5.46 -8.92 -3.46
C GLY A 71 -3.96 -9.14 -3.44
N PHE A 72 -3.45 -9.84 -2.42
CA PHE A 72 -2.05 -10.23 -2.31
C PHE A 72 -1.62 -11.20 -3.41
N THR A 73 -2.35 -12.30 -3.62
CA THR A 73 -1.96 -13.31 -4.61
C THR A 73 -2.08 -12.80 -6.04
N PHE A 74 -3.15 -12.06 -6.36
CA PHE A 74 -3.36 -11.48 -7.68
C PHE A 74 -2.29 -10.44 -8.04
N SER A 75 -1.98 -9.52 -7.12
CA SER A 75 -0.90 -8.54 -7.32
C SER A 75 0.48 -9.21 -7.40
N ALA A 76 0.73 -10.29 -6.66
CA ALA A 76 1.97 -11.07 -6.78
C ALA A 76 2.12 -11.69 -8.17
N VAL A 77 1.06 -12.28 -8.73
CA VAL A 77 1.07 -12.82 -10.10
C VAL A 77 1.32 -11.70 -11.12
N LEU A 78 0.68 -10.55 -10.99
CA LEU A 78 0.87 -9.42 -11.91
C LEU A 78 2.29 -8.84 -11.84
N THR A 79 2.83 -8.66 -10.64
CA THR A 79 4.19 -8.13 -10.45
C THR A 79 5.27 -9.11 -10.93
N LEU A 80 5.10 -10.41 -10.69
CA LEU A 80 5.98 -11.44 -11.25
C LEU A 80 5.91 -11.46 -12.78
N GLY A 81 4.69 -11.47 -13.34
CA GLY A 81 4.49 -11.42 -14.79
C GLY A 81 5.15 -10.20 -15.43
N TYR A 82 4.99 -9.03 -14.82
CA TYR A 82 5.65 -7.81 -15.28
C TYR A 82 7.18 -7.89 -15.14
N GLY A 83 7.70 -8.47 -14.06
CA GLY A 83 9.13 -8.70 -13.88
C GLY A 83 9.73 -9.59 -14.98
N PHE A 84 9.01 -10.63 -15.41
CA PHE A 84 9.44 -11.42 -16.57
C PHE A 84 9.43 -10.62 -17.87
N LEU A 85 8.43 -9.77 -18.07
CA LEU A 85 8.35 -8.89 -19.24
C LEU A 85 9.50 -7.87 -19.27
N GLN A 86 10.02 -7.44 -18.13
CA GLN A 86 11.21 -6.57 -18.08
C GLN A 86 12.46 -7.25 -18.64
N ASN A 87 12.57 -8.58 -18.54
CA ASN A 87 13.70 -9.33 -19.13
C ASN A 87 13.70 -9.30 -20.66
N VAL A 88 12.56 -9.01 -21.30
CA VAL A 88 12.43 -8.90 -22.77
C VAL A 88 12.35 -7.44 -23.26
N GLY A 89 12.67 -6.47 -22.40
CA GLY A 89 12.85 -5.06 -22.78
C GLY A 89 11.72 -4.12 -22.38
N LEU A 90 10.73 -4.54 -21.57
CA LEU A 90 9.77 -3.59 -21.00
C LEU A 90 10.44 -2.59 -20.04
N PRO A 91 9.91 -1.37 -19.93
CA PRO A 91 10.50 -0.32 -19.09
C PRO A 91 10.47 -0.67 -17.59
N GLN A 92 11.38 -0.07 -16.83
CA GLN A 92 11.34 -0.17 -15.37
C GLN A 92 10.21 0.69 -14.80
N LEU A 93 9.31 0.06 -14.06
CA LEU A 93 8.27 0.76 -13.31
C LEU A 93 8.76 1.14 -11.92
N ASN A 94 8.19 2.23 -11.40
CA ASN A 94 8.43 2.63 -10.02
C ASN A 94 7.77 1.63 -9.06
N TRP A 95 8.56 1.08 -8.13
CA TRP A 95 8.11 0.17 -7.09
C TRP A 95 6.97 0.72 -6.22
N THR A 96 6.85 2.05 -6.12
CA THR A 96 5.73 2.70 -5.43
C THR A 96 4.37 2.36 -6.05
N LEU A 97 4.30 1.94 -7.32
CA LEU A 97 3.08 1.52 -8.01
C LEU A 97 2.55 0.15 -7.55
N VAL A 98 3.38 -0.66 -6.90
CA VAL A 98 2.96 -1.97 -6.37
C VAL A 98 1.88 -1.78 -5.29
N TRP A 99 1.99 -0.73 -4.47
CA TRP A 99 1.05 -0.50 -3.37
C TRP A 99 -0.37 -0.16 -3.86
N PRO A 100 -0.57 0.81 -4.79
CA PRO A 100 -1.86 1.01 -5.45
C PRO A 100 -2.38 -0.23 -6.17
N LEU A 101 -1.52 -1.00 -6.82
CA LEU A 101 -1.92 -2.24 -7.49
C LEU A 101 -2.49 -3.25 -6.49
N MET A 102 -1.84 -3.46 -5.34
CA MET A 102 -2.33 -4.30 -4.26
C MET A 102 -3.68 -3.81 -3.73
N ALA A 103 -3.85 -2.50 -3.55
CA ALA A 103 -5.09 -1.90 -3.07
C ALA A 103 -6.26 -2.12 -4.05
N ILE A 104 -6.04 -1.92 -5.36
CA ILE A 104 -7.04 -2.18 -6.40
C ILE A 104 -7.41 -3.67 -6.40
N SER A 105 -6.40 -4.55 -6.32
CA SER A 105 -6.61 -6.00 -6.28
C SER A 105 -7.45 -6.44 -5.07
N TRP A 106 -7.21 -5.82 -3.91
CA TRP A 106 -8.02 -6.04 -2.70
C TRP A 106 -9.47 -5.55 -2.87
N ILE A 107 -9.70 -4.38 -3.48
CA ILE A 107 -11.06 -3.88 -3.77
C ILE A 107 -11.83 -4.84 -4.69
N ILE A 108 -11.17 -5.39 -5.71
CA ILE A 108 -11.74 -6.42 -6.57
C ILE A 108 -12.08 -7.66 -5.73
N GLY A 109 -11.15 -8.10 -4.89
CA GLY A 109 -11.36 -9.22 -3.96
C GLY A 109 -12.55 -9.01 -3.02
N LEU A 110 -12.78 -7.78 -2.54
CA LEU A 110 -13.95 -7.41 -1.74
C LEU A 110 -15.24 -7.54 -2.53
N GLY A 111 -15.26 -7.09 -3.78
CA GLY A 111 -16.42 -7.22 -4.67
C GLY A 111 -16.77 -8.68 -4.95
N ILE A 112 -15.76 -9.54 -5.14
CA ILE A 112 -15.96 -10.98 -5.37
C ILE A 112 -16.44 -11.66 -4.08
N SER A 113 -15.78 -11.41 -2.96
CA SER A 113 -16.07 -12.08 -1.68
C SER A 113 -17.43 -11.65 -1.12
N SER A 114 -17.77 -10.36 -1.20
CA SER A 114 -19.07 -9.85 -0.72
C SER A 114 -20.27 -10.42 -1.49
N ARG A 115 -20.12 -10.73 -2.79
CA ARG A 115 -21.16 -11.38 -3.59
C ARG A 115 -21.43 -12.83 -3.17
N ARG A 116 -20.46 -13.50 -2.56
CA ARG A 116 -20.58 -14.90 -2.11
C ARG A 116 -21.41 -15.05 -0.83
N TYR A 117 -21.46 -14.00 -0.02
CA TYR A 117 -22.12 -13.98 1.29
C TYR A 117 -23.41 -13.12 1.31
N ARG A 118 -23.86 -12.67 0.14
CA ARG A 118 -25.18 -12.10 -0.09
C ARG A 118 -26.16 -13.21 -0.47
#